data_AF-A0A193GMZ9-F1
#
_entry.id   AF-A0A193GMZ9-F1
#
_cell.length_a   1.000
_cell.length_b   1.000
_cell.length_c   1.000
_cell.angle_alpha   90.00
_cell.angle_beta   90.00
_cell.angle_gamma   90.00
#
_symmetry.space_group_name_H-M   'P 1'
#
loop_
_entity.id
_entity.type
_entity.pdbx_description
1 polymer ?
#
loop_
_entity_poly.entity_id
_entity_poly.type
_entity_poly.pdbx_seq_one_letter_code
_entity_poly.pdbx_strand_id
1 'polypeptide(L)'
;MNVQQLRDYLDALLKSGVSPDTPICIAANSEASEVDNIAIVSGPFREDPAPKMPAFLHSEGKFVFLETCDDYEWMGRQQYQRIDAPPVPEKEWAPGREWWLRDRR
;
A
#
# COMPACT_ATOMS: atom_id res chain seq x y z
N MET A 1 -4.77 -8.54 0.22
CA MET A 1 -5.83 -7.82 -0.52
C MET A 1 -5.86 -8.27 -1.98
N ASN A 2 -7.05 -8.45 -2.55
CA ASN A 2 -7.21 -8.70 -4.00
C ASN A 2 -7.47 -7.40 -4.79
N VAL A 3 -7.44 -7.48 -6.13
CA VAL A 3 -7.61 -6.30 -7.03
C VAL A 3 -8.93 -5.55 -6.81
N GLN A 4 -10.02 -6.27 -6.59
CA GLN A 4 -11.34 -5.66 -6.37
C GLN A 4 -11.35 -4.87 -5.06
N GLN A 5 -10.83 -5.47 -3.98
CA GLN A 5 -10.74 -4.82 -2.68
C GLN A 5 -9.85 -3.57 -2.70
N LEU A 6 -8.73 -3.63 -3.43
CA LEU A 6 -7.86 -2.46 -3.61
C LEU A 6 -8.60 -1.35 -4.36
N ARG A 7 -9.30 -1.69 -5.45
CA ARG A 7 -10.10 -0.72 -6.21
C ARG A 7 -11.18 -0.07 -5.34
N ASP A 8 -11.95 -0.86 -4.61
CA ASP A 8 -13.04 -0.35 -3.77
C ASP A 8 -12.51 0.61 -2.69
N TYR A 9 -11.34 0.30 -2.13
CA TYR A 9 -10.68 1.19 -1.17
C TYR A 9 -10.20 2.49 -1.82
N LEU A 10 -9.54 2.44 -2.99
CA LEU A 10 -9.11 3.64 -3.71
C LEU A 10 -10.31 4.52 -4.10
N ASP A 11 -11.42 3.92 -4.53
CA ASP A 11 -12.66 4.64 -4.83
C ASP A 11 -13.22 5.31 -3.57
N ALA A 12 -13.14 4.67 -2.41
CA ALA A 12 -13.54 5.26 -1.13
C ALA A 12 -12.64 6.44 -0.73
N LEU A 13 -11.33 6.34 -0.94
CA LEU A 13 -10.39 7.43 -0.69
C LEU A 13 -10.72 8.66 -1.55
N LEU A 14 -10.92 8.46 -2.84
CA LEU A 14 -11.30 9.55 -3.75
C LEU A 14 -12.62 10.21 -3.33
N LYS A 15 -13.62 9.42 -2.94
CA LYS A 15 -14.91 9.94 -2.42
C LYS A 15 -14.75 10.72 -1.12
N SER A 16 -13.76 10.40 -0.30
CA SER A 16 -13.46 11.12 0.96
C SER A 16 -12.69 12.43 0.77
N GLY A 17 -12.29 12.75 -0.47
CA GLY A 17 -11.60 14.00 -0.81
C GLY A 17 -10.07 13.89 -0.87
N VAL A 18 -9.52 12.66 -0.89
CA VAL A 18 -8.09 12.45 -1.18
C VAL A 18 -7.83 12.86 -2.62
N SER A 19 -6.75 13.62 -2.86
CA SER A 19 -6.40 14.10 -4.20
C SER A 19 -6.12 12.91 -5.13
N PRO A 20 -6.61 12.92 -6.39
CA PRO A 20 -6.28 11.88 -7.36
C PRO A 20 -4.78 11.83 -7.72
N ASP A 21 -4.06 12.92 -7.47
CA ASP A 21 -2.60 13.01 -7.67
C ASP A 21 -1.81 12.56 -6.43
N THR A 22 -2.48 12.07 -5.38
CA THR A 22 -1.81 11.58 -4.17
C THR A 22 -0.96 10.35 -4.54
N PRO A 23 0.36 10.35 -4.27
CA PRO A 23 1.21 9.21 -4.60
C PRO A 23 0.78 7.94 -3.88
N ILE A 24 0.91 6.80 -4.57
CA ILE A 24 0.79 5.48 -3.96
C ILE A 24 2.20 4.93 -3.80
N CYS A 25 2.58 4.65 -2.56
CA CYS A 25 3.88 4.12 -2.21
C CYS A 25 3.73 2.71 -1.67
N ILE A 26 4.70 1.86 -1.99
CA ILE A 26 4.90 0.55 -1.38
C ILE A 26 6.30 0.51 -0.82
N ALA A 27 6.51 -0.29 0.21
CA ALA A 27 7.86 -0.55 0.64
C ALA A 27 8.63 -1.36 -0.41
N ALA A 28 9.83 -0.90 -0.79
CA ALA A 28 10.67 -1.61 -1.74
C ALA A 28 11.34 -2.81 -1.06
N ASN A 29 10.77 -4.01 -1.25
CA ASN A 29 11.41 -5.30 -0.99
C ASN A 29 11.64 -6.04 -2.32
N SER A 30 12.56 -7.02 -2.33
CA SER A 30 12.88 -7.80 -3.53
C SER A 30 11.98 -9.03 -3.72
N GLU A 31 10.95 -9.19 -2.89
CA GLU A 31 10.02 -10.31 -2.90
C GLU A 31 8.58 -9.82 -3.12
N ALA A 32 7.78 -10.60 -3.83
CA ALA A 32 6.38 -10.26 -4.07
C ALA A 32 5.53 -10.63 -2.83
N SER A 33 5.16 -9.64 -2.04
CA SER A 33 4.30 -9.80 -0.85
C SER A 33 2.88 -9.29 -1.13
N GLU A 34 1.87 -9.96 -0.55
CA GLU A 34 0.48 -9.49 -0.65
C GLU A 34 0.31 -8.21 0.19
N VAL A 35 -0.43 -7.22 -0.33
CA VAL A 35 -0.85 -6.05 0.46
C VAL A 35 -1.80 -6.52 1.56
N ASP A 36 -1.43 -6.33 2.81
CA ASP A 36 -2.22 -6.69 3.99
C ASP A 36 -3.02 -5.50 4.51
N ASN A 37 -2.42 -4.31 4.47
CA ASN A 37 -3.03 -3.11 5.02
C ASN A 37 -2.76 -1.87 4.14
N ILE A 38 -3.55 -0.82 4.30
CA ILE A 38 -3.34 0.46 3.60
C ILE A 38 -3.47 1.61 4.59
N ALA A 39 -2.51 2.53 4.57
CA ALA A 39 -2.53 3.71 5.42
C ALA A 39 -2.38 5.00 4.59
N ILE A 40 -2.98 6.09 5.06
CA ILE A 40 -2.58 7.43 4.59
C ILE A 40 -1.49 7.91 5.53
N VAL A 41 -0.38 8.34 4.95
CA VAL A 41 0.83 8.68 5.66
C VAL A 41 1.29 10.07 5.26
N SER A 42 1.79 10.85 6.23
CA SER A 42 2.56 12.07 5.97
C SER A 42 4.02 11.86 6.32
N GLY A 43 4.92 12.16 5.39
CA GLY A 43 6.36 12.04 5.60
C GLY A 43 7.16 12.06 4.30
N PRO A 44 8.46 11.71 4.37
CA PRO A 44 9.30 11.60 3.20
C PRO A 44 8.96 10.35 2.37
N PHE A 45 9.02 10.47 1.05
CA PHE A 45 8.88 9.35 0.11
C PHE A 45 9.77 9.56 -1.12
N ARG A 46 9.99 8.48 -1.88
CA ARG A 46 10.71 8.52 -3.16
C ARG A 46 9.69 8.50 -4.29
N GLU A 47 9.72 9.52 -5.13
CA GLU A 47 8.92 9.56 -6.34
C GLU A 47 9.59 8.74 -7.45
N ASP A 48 8.74 8.11 -8.26
CA ASP A 48 9.19 7.48 -9.50
C ASP A 48 9.88 8.53 -10.38
N PRO A 49 11.10 8.27 -10.89
CA PRO A 49 11.71 9.16 -11.85
C PRO A 49 10.77 9.44 -13.03
N ALA A 50 10.50 10.72 -13.28
CA ALA A 50 9.87 11.13 -14.54
C ALA A 50 10.66 10.53 -15.73
N PRO A 51 10.04 10.22 -16.89
CA PRO A 51 10.64 9.46 -18.00
C PRO A 51 11.98 9.98 -18.57
N LYS A 52 12.46 11.14 -18.12
CA LYS A 52 13.70 11.79 -18.54
C LYS A 52 14.73 11.91 -17.41
N MET A 53 14.49 11.34 -16.24
CA MET A 53 15.43 11.36 -15.12
C MET A 53 15.76 9.94 -14.68
N PRO A 54 17.05 9.59 -14.48
CA PRO A 54 17.44 8.26 -14.03
C PRO A 54 17.43 8.08 -12.51
N ALA A 55 17.11 9.12 -11.74
CA ALA A 55 17.19 9.11 -10.27
C ALA A 55 15.84 9.42 -9.63
N PHE A 56 15.56 8.73 -8.53
CA PHE A 56 14.42 9.02 -7.65
C PHE A 56 14.49 10.47 -7.17
N LEU A 57 13.35 11.15 -7.16
CA LEU A 57 13.21 12.40 -6.43
C LEU A 57 12.83 12.09 -4.98
N HIS A 58 13.48 12.78 -4.05
CA HIS A 58 13.10 12.76 -2.66
C HIS A 58 12.07 13.87 -2.43
N SER A 59 10.87 13.47 -2.02
CA SER A 59 9.76 14.37 -1.76
C SER A 59 9.26 14.18 -0.33
N GLU A 60 8.49 15.16 0.15
CA GLU A 60 7.84 15.12 1.45
C GLU A 60 6.38 15.55 1.29
N GLY A 61 5.46 14.79 1.86
CA GLY A 61 4.04 15.08 1.72
C GLY A 61 3.15 13.93 2.17
N LYS A 62 1.90 13.98 1.73
CA LYS A 62 0.90 12.93 1.97
C LYS A 62 0.96 11.89 0.86
N PHE A 63 0.92 10.63 1.22
CA PHE A 63 0.86 9.51 0.29
C PHE A 63 0.00 8.37 0.84
N VAL A 64 -0.51 7.53 -0.06
CA VAL A 64 -1.17 6.26 0.28
C VAL A 64 -0.09 5.19 0.36
N PHE A 65 0.07 4.56 1.51
CA PHE A 65 1.07 3.52 1.74
C PHE A 65 0.42 2.13 1.73
N LEU A 66 0.89 1.26 0.85
CA LEU A 66 0.50 -0.15 0.78
C LEU A 66 1.42 -0.97 1.69
N GLU A 67 0.87 -1.40 2.83
CA GLU A 67 1.55 -2.25 3.80
C GLU A 67 1.39 -3.71 3.38
N THR A 68 2.49 -4.44 3.36
CA THR A 68 2.48 -5.90 3.17
C THR A 68 2.69 -6.60 4.52
N CYS A 69 2.55 -7.92 4.53
CA CYS A 69 2.74 -8.78 5.70
C CYS A 69 4.17 -8.84 6.25
N ASP A 70 5.14 -8.17 5.62
CA ASP A 70 6.53 -8.15 6.10
C ASP A 70 6.72 -7.07 7.17
N ASP A 71 7.41 -7.42 8.26
CA ASP A 71 7.83 -6.48 9.31
C ASP A 71 8.83 -5.45 8.73
N TYR A 72 8.32 -4.29 8.32
CA TYR A 72 9.15 -3.22 7.77
C TYR A 72 9.92 -2.47 8.86
N GLU A 73 11.12 -2.94 9.17
CA GLU A 73 12.04 -2.26 10.11
C GLU A 73 12.55 -0.90 9.60
N TRP A 74 12.59 -0.69 8.28
CA TRP A 74 13.19 0.50 7.68
C TRP A 74 12.29 1.75 7.73
N MET A 75 10.98 1.57 7.82
CA MET A 75 10.07 2.65 8.20
C MET A 75 9.82 2.57 9.70
N GLY A 76 10.80 3.01 10.48
CA GLY A 76 10.60 3.12 11.93
C GLY A 76 9.34 3.94 12.22
N ARG A 77 8.47 3.47 13.13
CA ARG A 77 7.20 4.13 13.50
C ARG A 77 7.31 5.64 13.82
N GLN A 78 8.52 6.16 14.05
CA GLN A 78 8.79 7.57 14.33
C GLN A 78 8.95 8.45 13.06
N GLN A 79 9.10 7.86 11.87
CA GLN A 79 9.41 8.62 10.65
C GLN A 79 8.18 9.13 9.90
N TYR A 80 6.98 8.74 10.32
CA TYR A 80 5.77 9.10 9.62
C TYR A 80 4.54 9.17 10.52
N GLN A 81 3.60 10.04 10.14
CA GLN A 81 2.32 10.18 10.85
C GLN A 81 1.22 9.51 10.05
N ARG A 82 0.55 8.52 10.66
CA ARG A 82 -0.70 7.99 10.11
C ARG A 82 -1.81 9.03 10.24
N ILE A 83 -2.56 9.18 9.16
CA ILE A 83 -3.72 10.07 9.06
C ILE A 83 -4.97 9.19 9.08
N ASP A 84 -6.05 9.70 9.70
CA ASP A 84 -7.35 9.05 9.67
C ASP A 84 -7.81 8.82 8.22
N ALA A 85 -8.08 7.55 7.91
CA ALA A 85 -8.54 7.08 6.62
C ALA A 85 -9.80 6.22 6.83
N PRO A 86 -10.60 5.96 5.78
CA PRO A 86 -11.63 4.94 5.82
C PRO A 86 -11.06 3.60 6.30
N PRO A 87 -11.86 2.75 6.97
CA PRO A 87 -11.40 1.45 7.40
C PRO A 87 -10.95 0.61 6.19
N VAL A 88 -9.83 -0.07 6.36
CA VAL A 88 -9.29 -0.98 5.34
C VAL A 88 -10.22 -2.19 5.24
N PRO A 89 -10.60 -2.62 4.02
CA PRO A 89 -11.48 -3.76 3.85
C PRO A 89 -10.80 -5.05 4.32
N GLU A 90 -11.49 -5.82 5.16
CA GLU A 90 -11.03 -7.15 5.54
C GLU A 90 -11.04 -8.09 4.33
N LYS A 91 -10.07 -9.02 4.29
CA LYS A 91 -10.03 -10.06 3.27
C LYS A 91 -11.16 -11.07 3.47
N GLU A 92 -12.18 -11.00 2.62
CA GLU A 92 -13.17 -12.07 2.52
C GLU A 92 -12.57 -13.26 1.76
N TRP A 93 -12.36 -14.37 2.46
CA TRP A 93 -11.93 -15.61 1.85
C TRP A 93 -13.12 -16.25 1.12
N ALA A 94 -13.02 -16.40 -0.20
CA ALA A 94 -13.98 -17.20 -0.95
C ALA A 94 -14.05 -18.62 -0.35
N PRO A 95 -15.26 -19.18 -0.10
CA PRO A 95 -15.40 -20.54 0.35
C PRO A 95 -14.68 -21.48 -0.64
N GLY A 96 -13.71 -22.24 -0.15
CA GLY A 96 -13.09 -23.32 -0.92
C GLY A 96 -11.65 -23.11 -1.39
N ARG A 97 -10.92 -22.02 -1.10
CA ARG A 97 -9.48 -21.87 -1.47
C ARG A 97 -8.50 -22.80 -0.69
N GLU A 98 -8.89 -24.02 -0.37
CA GLU A 98 -8.02 -25.06 0.21
C GLU A 98 -7.13 -25.76 -0.84
N TRP A 99 -7.24 -25.39 -2.13
CA TRP A 99 -6.56 -26.10 -3.23
C TRP A 99 -5.03 -26.10 -3.10
N TRP A 100 -4.45 -25.10 -2.44
CA TRP A 100 -3.00 -24.97 -2.25
C TRP A 100 -2.42 -25.86 -1.13
N LEU A 101 -3.28 -26.48 -0.30
CA LEU A 101 -2.84 -27.42 0.75
C LEU A 101 -2.67 -28.86 0.25
N ARG A 102 -3.12 -29.19 -0.97
CA ARG A 102 -3.08 -30.56 -1.50
C ARG A 102 -1.79 -30.93 -2.26
N ASP A 103 -0.99 -29.96 -2.71
CA ASP A 103 0.23 -30.22 -3.49
C ASP A 103 1.51 -30.39 -2.64
N ARG A 104 1.38 -30.65 -1.32
CA ARG A 104 2.51 -31.00 -0.43
C ARG A 104 2.39 -32.40 0.16
N ARG A 105 2.16 -33.43 -0.66
CA ARG A 105 2.39 -34.83 -0.28
C ARG A 105 3.19 -35.57 -1.34
#